data_AF-A0AAD9FZ96-F1
#
_entry.id   AF-A0AAD9FZ96-F1
#
_cell.length_a   1.000
_cell.length_b   1.000
_cell.length_c   1.000
_cell.angle_alpha   90.00
_cell.angle_beta   90.00
_cell.angle_gamma   90.00
#
_symmetry.space_group_name_H-M   'P 1'
#
loop_
_entity.id
_entity.type
_entity.pdbx_description
1 polymer ?
#
loop_
_entity_poly.entity_id
_entity_poly.type
_entity_poly.pdbx_seq_one_letter_code
_entity_poly.pdbx_strand_id
1 'polypeptide(L)'
;MESLKGDFRLAFEAPQDERVQRSAFLSLKQGRMSMLEYIQRARHLVSCITTNPVYMATQVHAFISGMNAGYQRFYLTRKTPESLEEAFETALREAYSVSASETFSLSRPPATEPEPMEIDAIQDYRGRRRDSAPTTSARPAPISDRASRPL
;
A
#
# COMPACT_ATOMS: atom_id res chain seq x y z
N MET A 1 28.07 -47.27 13.19
CA MET A 1 27.36 -47.16 11.90
C MET A 1 27.01 -45.72 11.52
N GLU A 2 26.77 -44.81 12.46
CA GLU A 2 26.25 -43.46 12.15
C GLU A 2 27.15 -42.61 11.23
N SER A 3 28.49 -42.71 11.37
CA SER A 3 29.46 -42.02 10.50
C SER A 3 29.16 -42.25 9.01
N LEU A 4 29.02 -43.52 8.60
CA LEU A 4 28.84 -43.89 7.20
C LEU A 4 27.54 -43.32 6.59
N LYS A 5 26.49 -43.17 7.41
CA LYS A 5 25.22 -42.54 6.99
C LYS A 5 25.37 -41.01 6.84
N GLY A 6 26.24 -40.39 7.65
CA GLY A 6 26.65 -39.00 7.50
C GLY A 6 27.49 -38.79 6.22
N ASP A 7 28.47 -39.66 5.99
CA ASP A 7 29.35 -39.63 4.81
C ASP A 7 28.55 -39.76 3.52
N PHE A 8 27.60 -40.71 3.43
CA PHE A 8 26.72 -40.83 2.26
C PHE A 8 25.79 -39.63 2.08
N ARG A 9 25.31 -39.00 3.16
CA ARG A 9 24.59 -37.73 3.03
C ARG A 9 25.49 -36.67 2.40
N LEU A 10 26.65 -36.39 3.00
CA LEU A 10 27.57 -35.35 2.53
C LEU A 10 28.09 -35.60 1.09
N ALA A 11 28.21 -36.86 0.67
CA ALA A 11 28.65 -37.21 -0.69
C ALA A 11 27.59 -36.99 -1.78
N PHE A 12 26.30 -36.99 -1.44
CA PHE A 12 25.19 -36.76 -2.37
C PHE A 12 24.41 -35.46 -2.12
N GLU A 13 24.63 -34.80 -0.98
CA GLU A 13 24.19 -33.44 -0.69
C GLU A 13 24.94 -32.53 -1.66
N ALA A 14 24.20 -31.87 -2.56
CA ALA A 14 24.80 -30.97 -3.54
C ALA A 14 25.63 -29.88 -2.82
N PRO A 15 26.68 -29.30 -3.44
CA PRO A 15 27.48 -28.20 -2.87
C PRO A 15 26.75 -26.86 -2.66
N GLN A 16 25.48 -26.92 -2.27
CA GLN A 16 24.65 -25.82 -1.80
C GLN A 16 25.24 -25.26 -0.51
N ASP A 17 26.21 -24.37 -0.63
CA ASP A 17 26.67 -23.58 0.50
C ASP A 17 25.49 -22.74 1.00
N GLU A 18 24.86 -23.18 2.09
CA GLU A 18 23.77 -22.46 2.74
C GLU A 18 24.16 -21.01 3.07
N ARG A 19 25.44 -20.71 3.28
CA ARG A 19 25.91 -19.36 3.56
C ARG A 19 25.79 -18.50 2.30
N VAL A 20 26.12 -19.05 1.14
CA VAL A 20 25.90 -18.39 -0.17
C VAL A 20 24.40 -18.24 -0.44
N GLN A 21 23.59 -19.28 -0.22
CA GLN A 21 22.13 -19.22 -0.39
C GLN A 21 21.48 -18.16 0.53
N ARG A 22 21.85 -18.16 1.82
CA ARG A 22 21.41 -17.18 2.83
C ARG A 22 21.85 -15.77 2.47
N SER A 23 23.10 -15.59 2.03
CA SER A 23 23.61 -14.29 1.56
C SER A 23 22.87 -13.81 0.31
N ALA A 24 22.62 -14.69 -0.65
CA ALA A 24 21.89 -14.39 -1.89
C ALA A 24 20.42 -14.02 -1.61
N PHE A 25 19.78 -14.65 -0.63
CA PHE A 25 18.43 -14.31 -0.20
C PHE A 25 18.37 -12.96 0.53
N LEU A 26 19.26 -12.73 1.50
CA LEU A 26 19.29 -11.47 2.28
C LEU A 26 19.70 -10.25 1.45
N SER A 27 20.42 -10.46 0.34
CA SER A 27 20.80 -9.41 -0.62
C SER A 27 19.91 -9.38 -1.87
N LEU A 28 18.87 -10.21 -1.93
CA LEU A 28 17.99 -10.33 -3.10
C LEU A 28 17.29 -9.00 -3.38
N LYS A 29 17.28 -8.58 -4.65
CA LYS A 29 16.51 -7.42 -5.13
C LYS A 29 15.69 -7.80 -6.35
N GLN A 30 14.50 -7.23 -6.46
CA GLN A 30 13.59 -7.45 -7.58
C GLN A 30 14.20 -6.94 -8.89
N GLY A 31 14.67 -5.70 -8.92
CA GLY A 31 15.38 -5.14 -10.07
C GLY A 31 14.51 -5.17 -11.33
N ARG A 32 14.90 -5.97 -12.33
CA ARG A 32 14.17 -6.13 -13.59
C ARG A 32 13.24 -7.35 -13.64
N MET A 33 13.19 -8.17 -12.58
CA MET A 33 12.33 -9.36 -12.51
C MET A 33 10.86 -8.94 -12.34
N SER A 34 9.96 -9.69 -12.99
CA SER A 34 8.53 -9.67 -12.67
C SER A 34 8.30 -10.09 -11.21
N MET A 35 7.14 -9.77 -10.67
CA MET A 35 6.81 -10.14 -9.28
C MET A 35 6.84 -11.67 -9.08
N LEU A 36 6.40 -12.44 -10.09
CA LEU A 36 6.39 -13.89 -10.04
C LEU A 36 7.81 -14.49 -10.04
N GLU A 37 8.70 -14.03 -10.92
CA GLU A 37 10.10 -14.48 -10.95
C GLU A 37 10.84 -14.12 -9.65
N TYR A 38 10.60 -12.93 -9.11
CA TYR A 38 11.16 -12.49 -7.84
C TYR A 38 10.73 -13.40 -6.68
N ILE A 39 9.44 -13.74 -6.60
CA ILE A 39 8.89 -14.66 -5.60
C ILE A 39 9.42 -16.08 -5.77
N GLN A 40 9.46 -16.60 -7.00
CA GLN A 40 10.02 -17.92 -7.29
C GLN A 40 11.50 -18.01 -6.87
N ARG A 41 12.29 -16.98 -7.18
CA ARG A 41 13.68 -16.88 -6.75
C ARG A 41 13.82 -16.79 -5.23
N ALA A 42 13.02 -15.96 -4.56
CA ALA A 42 13.01 -15.87 -3.11
C ALA A 42 12.68 -17.23 -2.45
N ARG A 43 11.61 -17.90 -2.91
CA ARG A 43 11.19 -19.22 -2.43
C ARG A 43 12.27 -20.28 -2.64
N HIS A 44 12.93 -20.30 -3.80
CA HIS A 44 14.02 -21.23 -4.09
C HIS A 44 15.24 -21.02 -3.18
N LEU A 45 15.68 -19.77 -2.96
CA LEU A 45 16.84 -19.50 -2.10
C LEU A 45 16.54 -19.90 -0.64
N VAL A 46 15.32 -19.66 -0.15
CA VAL A 46 14.88 -20.13 1.18
C VAL A 46 14.80 -21.65 1.25
N SER A 47 14.28 -22.33 0.22
CA SER A 47 14.19 -23.80 0.21
C SER A 47 15.54 -24.51 0.24
N CYS A 48 16.61 -23.83 -0.20
CA CYS A 48 17.98 -24.37 -0.15
C CYS A 48 18.66 -24.22 1.22
N ILE A 49 18.02 -23.57 2.21
CA ILE A 49 18.56 -23.35 3.56
C ILE A 49 17.82 -24.30 4.52
N THR A 50 18.32 -25.53 4.68
CA THR A 50 17.58 -26.60 5.36
C THR A 50 17.99 -26.80 6.82
N THR A 51 19.27 -26.60 7.16
CA THR A 51 19.83 -26.91 8.49
C THR A 51 19.73 -25.76 9.48
N ASN A 52 19.82 -24.51 9.02
CA ASN A 52 19.71 -23.32 9.88
C ASN A 52 18.81 -22.25 9.21
N PRO A 53 17.47 -22.39 9.28
CA PRO A 53 16.54 -21.52 8.58
C PRO A 53 16.63 -20.07 9.09
N VAL A 54 16.49 -19.11 8.18
CA VAL A 54 16.42 -17.68 8.52
C VAL A 54 15.14 -17.41 9.32
N TYR A 55 15.21 -16.57 10.36
CA TYR A 55 14.03 -16.20 11.15
C TYR A 55 12.93 -15.54 10.30
N MET A 56 11.66 -15.89 10.54
CA MET A 56 10.55 -15.53 9.63
C MET A 56 10.40 -14.02 9.42
N ALA A 57 10.48 -13.21 10.48
CA ALA A 57 10.42 -11.76 10.32
C ALA A 57 11.60 -11.20 9.51
N THR A 58 12.79 -11.82 9.61
CA THR A 58 13.95 -11.47 8.77
C THR A 58 13.71 -11.86 7.31
N GLN A 59 13.04 -12.99 7.04
CA GLN A 59 12.65 -13.38 5.68
C GLN A 59 11.66 -12.39 5.06
N VAL A 60 10.59 -12.06 5.77
CA VAL A 60 9.59 -11.07 5.33
C VAL A 60 10.25 -9.70 5.11
N HIS A 61 11.06 -9.23 6.06
CA HIS A 61 11.75 -7.95 5.96
C HIS A 61 12.71 -7.91 4.76
N ALA A 62 13.51 -8.95 4.54
CA ALA A 62 14.42 -9.05 3.40
C ALA A 62 13.64 -9.02 2.06
N PHE A 63 12.57 -9.81 1.96
CA PHE A 63 11.71 -9.84 0.77
C PHE A 63 11.10 -8.47 0.46
N ILE A 64 10.46 -7.81 1.44
CA ILE A 64 9.85 -6.48 1.25
C ILE A 64 10.92 -5.42 0.95
N SER A 65 12.09 -5.49 1.60
CA SER A 65 13.19 -4.54 1.38
C SER A 65 13.86 -4.68 0.01
N GLY A 66 13.85 -5.89 -0.57
CA GLY A 66 14.36 -6.18 -1.90
C GLY A 66 13.39 -5.83 -3.03
N MET A 67 12.09 -5.63 -2.76
CA MET A 67 11.11 -5.20 -3.76
C MET A 67 11.45 -3.82 -4.32
N ASN A 68 11.08 -3.58 -5.58
CA ASN A 68 11.15 -2.25 -6.17
C ASN A 68 10.25 -1.26 -5.41
N ALA A 69 10.59 0.04 -5.48
CA ALA A 69 9.71 1.08 -4.94
C ALA A 69 8.40 1.12 -5.76
N GLY A 70 7.26 1.18 -5.07
CA GLY A 70 5.94 1.12 -5.69
C GLY A 70 4.85 0.72 -4.71
N TYR A 71 3.61 0.63 -5.21
CA TYR A 71 2.42 0.36 -4.39
C TYR A 71 2.50 -0.97 -3.65
N GLN A 72 2.97 -2.06 -4.30
CA GLN A 72 3.02 -3.38 -3.66
C GLN A 72 3.94 -3.40 -2.43
N ARG A 73 5.12 -2.78 -2.53
CA ARG A 73 6.08 -2.65 -1.42
C ARG A 73 5.51 -1.78 -0.29
N PHE A 74 4.86 -0.67 -0.63
CA PHE A 74 4.20 0.21 0.33
C PHE A 74 3.09 -0.54 1.09
N TYR A 75 2.21 -1.23 0.36
CA TYR A 75 1.11 -2.00 0.92
C TYR A 75 1.60 -3.09 1.89
N LEU A 76 2.60 -3.88 1.50
CA LEU A 76 3.19 -4.90 2.37
C LEU A 76 3.85 -4.32 3.63
N THR A 77 4.53 -3.17 3.51
CA THR A 77 5.12 -2.47 4.66
C THR A 77 4.04 -2.01 5.66
N ARG A 78 2.83 -1.70 5.19
CA ARG A 78 1.67 -1.33 6.03
C ARG A 78 0.88 -2.53 6.55
N LYS A 79 0.81 -3.63 5.81
CA LYS A 79 0.10 -4.87 6.20
C LYS A 79 0.86 -5.66 7.27
N THR A 80 2.19 -5.57 7.29
CA THR A 80 3.09 -6.32 8.18
C THR A 80 2.80 -7.83 8.20
N PRO A 81 3.08 -8.56 7.10
CA PRO A 81 2.84 -10.01 7.02
C PRO A 81 3.61 -10.78 8.10
N GLU A 82 3.01 -11.82 8.65
CA GLU A 82 3.65 -12.67 9.67
C GLU A 82 4.55 -13.74 9.05
N SER A 83 4.33 -14.07 7.77
CA SER A 83 5.07 -15.11 7.05
C SER A 83 5.45 -14.70 5.63
N LEU A 84 6.48 -15.37 5.09
CA LEU A 84 6.93 -15.14 3.72
C LEU A 84 5.86 -15.55 2.68
N GLU A 85 5.11 -16.61 2.95
CA GLU A 85 4.05 -17.11 2.06
C GLU A 85 2.88 -16.11 1.98
N GLU A 86 2.46 -15.53 3.12
CA GLU A 86 1.43 -14.47 3.16
C GLU A 86 1.90 -13.19 2.41
N ALA A 87 3.19 -12.88 2.49
CA ALA A 87 3.80 -11.80 1.73
C ALA A 87 3.81 -12.11 0.21
N PHE A 88 4.09 -13.35 -0.19
CA PHE A 88 4.03 -13.80 -1.59
C PHE A 88 2.61 -13.74 -2.17
N GLU A 89 1.62 -14.29 -1.48
CA GLU A 89 0.21 -14.24 -1.91
C GLU A 89 -0.27 -12.80 -2.06
N THR A 90 0.09 -11.94 -1.11
CA THR A 90 -0.25 -10.52 -1.13
C THR A 90 0.46 -9.80 -2.28
N ALA A 91 1.75 -10.05 -2.49
CA ALA A 91 2.50 -9.47 -3.61
C ALA A 91 1.95 -9.89 -4.98
N LEU A 92 1.53 -11.14 -5.16
CA LEU A 92 0.91 -11.62 -6.39
C LEU A 92 -0.47 -11.00 -6.63
N ARG A 93 -1.32 -10.93 -5.60
CA ARG A 93 -2.64 -10.29 -5.69
C ARG A 93 -2.52 -8.82 -6.11
N GLU A 94 -1.60 -8.06 -5.51
CA GLU A 94 -1.39 -6.65 -5.86
C GLU A 94 -0.63 -6.44 -7.19
N ALA A 95 0.13 -7.42 -7.67
CA ALA A 95 0.68 -7.39 -9.02
C ALA A 95 -0.43 -7.62 -10.07
N TYR A 96 -1.34 -8.55 -9.80
CA TYR A 96 -2.46 -8.83 -10.70
C TYR A 96 -3.48 -7.68 -10.72
N SER A 97 -3.84 -7.10 -9.57
CA SER A 97 -4.81 -5.98 -9.50
C SER A 97 -4.37 -4.78 -10.33
N VAL A 98 -3.08 -4.43 -10.32
CA VAL A 98 -2.50 -3.39 -11.19
C VAL A 98 -2.67 -3.76 -12.67
N SER A 99 -2.23 -4.95 -13.08
CA SER A 99 -2.33 -5.37 -14.49
C SER A 99 -3.78 -5.42 -15.00
N ALA A 100 -4.72 -5.87 -14.17
CA ALA A 100 -6.14 -5.84 -14.47
C ALA A 100 -6.62 -4.40 -14.66
N SER A 101 -6.28 -3.48 -13.75
CA SER A 101 -6.68 -2.07 -13.84
C SER A 101 -6.18 -1.37 -15.11
N GLU A 102 -4.98 -1.71 -15.60
CA GLU A 102 -4.46 -1.22 -16.89
C GLU A 102 -5.29 -1.75 -18.06
N THR A 103 -5.58 -3.06 -18.10
CA THR A 103 -6.41 -3.64 -19.18
C THR A 103 -7.84 -3.10 -19.22
N PHE A 104 -8.45 -2.86 -18.05
CA PHE A 104 -9.77 -2.20 -17.95
C PHE A 104 -9.72 -0.71 -18.33
N SER A 105 -8.61 -0.02 -18.07
CA SER A 105 -8.42 1.38 -18.50
C SER A 105 -8.31 1.52 -20.02
N LEU A 106 -7.67 0.56 -20.69
CA LEU A 106 -7.51 0.55 -22.15
C LEU A 106 -8.76 0.10 -22.92
N SER A 107 -9.64 -0.68 -22.28
CA SER A 107 -10.90 -1.15 -22.87
C SER A 107 -12.11 -0.27 -22.55
N ARG A 108 -11.97 0.68 -21.62
CA ARG A 108 -13.02 1.62 -21.26
C ARG A 108 -13.21 2.64 -22.40
N PRO A 109 -14.42 2.81 -22.95
CA PRO A 109 -14.69 3.90 -23.89
C PRO A 109 -14.40 5.24 -23.21
N PRO A 110 -14.01 6.29 -23.95
CA PRO A 110 -13.76 7.61 -23.36
C PRO A 110 -14.96 8.00 -22.51
N ALA A 111 -14.71 8.33 -21.24
CA ALA A 111 -15.78 8.66 -20.32
C ALA A 111 -16.55 9.86 -20.89
N THR A 112 -17.86 9.70 -21.10
CA THR A 112 -18.73 10.82 -21.42
C THR A 112 -18.51 11.89 -20.36
N GLU A 113 -18.23 13.11 -20.82
CA GLU A 113 -18.04 14.25 -19.93
C GLU A 113 -19.25 14.33 -18.98
N PRO A 114 -19.04 14.40 -17.66
CA PRO A 114 -20.16 14.43 -16.72
C PRO A 114 -21.03 15.63 -17.06
N GLU A 115 -22.34 15.42 -17.28
CA GLU A 115 -23.24 16.50 -17.66
C GLU A 115 -23.06 17.69 -16.70
N PRO A 116 -22.87 18.91 -17.23
CA PRO A 116 -22.62 20.07 -16.40
C PRO A 116 -23.83 20.30 -15.50
N MET A 117 -23.61 20.21 -14.19
CA MET A 117 -24.64 20.47 -13.19
C MET A 117 -25.13 21.91 -13.35
N GLU A 118 -26.39 22.09 -13.74
CA GLU A 118 -27.00 23.42 -13.87
C GLU A 118 -27.08 24.09 -12.49
N ILE A 119 -26.37 25.22 -12.32
CA ILE A 119 -26.27 25.95 -11.04
C ILE A 119 -27.26 27.13 -10.98
N ASP A 120 -28.48 26.94 -11.49
CA ASP A 120 -29.51 27.98 -11.58
C ASP A 120 -30.54 27.90 -10.44
N ALA A 121 -30.08 28.17 -9.21
CA ALA A 121 -30.96 28.28 -8.04
C ALA A 121 -30.46 29.22 -6.93
N ILE A 122 -29.86 30.37 -7.28
CA ILE A 122 -29.72 31.50 -6.35
C ILE A 122 -30.68 32.61 -6.80
N GLN A 123 -31.94 32.51 -6.36
CA GLN A 123 -32.87 33.65 -6.49
C GLN A 123 -32.41 34.76 -5.54
N ASP A 124 -31.91 35.83 -6.15
CA ASP A 124 -31.46 37.04 -5.49
C ASP A 124 -32.65 37.67 -4.73
N TYR A 125 -32.67 37.55 -3.39
CA TYR A 125 -33.68 38.19 -2.51
C TYR A 125 -33.41 39.71 -2.39
N ARG A 126 -33.16 40.37 -3.52
CA ARG A 126 -32.72 41.76 -3.67
C ARG A 126 -33.83 42.67 -4.22
N GLY A 127 -35.06 42.45 -3.73
CA GLY A 127 -36.28 42.93 -4.42
C GLY A 127 -37.37 43.59 -3.55
N ARG A 128 -37.13 43.97 -2.29
CA ARG A 128 -38.16 44.74 -1.53
C ARG A 128 -37.58 45.80 -0.58
N ARG A 129 -37.29 46.99 -1.13
CA ARG A 129 -37.18 48.23 -0.34
C ARG A 129 -37.85 49.42 -1.03
N ARG A 130 -38.43 50.26 -0.16
CA ARG A 130 -39.37 51.38 -0.37
C ARG A 130 -40.80 50.92 -0.66
N ASP A 131 -41.85 51.53 -0.09
CA ASP A 131 -41.94 52.50 1.01
C ASP A 131 -43.23 52.21 1.84
N SER A 132 -43.67 52.91 2.90
CA SER A 132 -43.51 54.30 3.36
C SER A 132 -43.63 54.41 4.90
N ALA A 133 -43.05 55.45 5.52
CA ALA A 133 -43.23 55.83 6.94
C ALA A 133 -44.47 56.75 7.14
N PRO A 134 -44.86 57.22 8.36
CA PRO A 134 -44.28 57.03 9.70
C PRO A 134 -45.30 56.69 10.84
N THR A 135 -44.85 56.52 12.10
CA THR A 135 -45.39 57.16 13.34
C THR A 135 -44.87 56.47 14.64
N THR A 136 -44.48 57.29 15.63
CA THR A 136 -44.17 57.08 17.07
C THR A 136 -44.18 55.65 17.68
N SER A 137 -43.24 55.24 18.55
CA SER A 137 -42.91 55.84 19.85
C SER A 137 -41.75 55.09 20.57
N ALA A 138 -41.19 55.71 21.62
CA ALA A 138 -40.35 55.12 22.70
C ALA A 138 -38.96 54.50 22.37
N ARG A 139 -37.91 55.28 22.73
CA ARG A 139 -36.60 54.81 23.28
C ARG A 139 -36.80 54.25 24.72
N PRO A 140 -35.81 53.61 25.41
CA PRO A 140 -34.36 53.60 25.16
C PRO A 140 -33.62 52.24 25.26
N ALA A 141 -32.29 52.31 25.04
CA ALA A 141 -31.25 51.30 25.30
C ALA A 141 -30.89 51.22 26.83
N PRO A 142 -29.83 50.54 27.36
CA PRO A 142 -28.51 50.30 26.73
C PRO A 142 -27.67 49.04 27.13
N ILE A 143 -26.51 48.89 26.46
CA ILE A 143 -25.17 48.40 26.91
C ILE A 143 -25.06 47.10 27.75
N SER A 144 -24.26 46.13 27.25
CA SER A 144 -23.08 45.55 27.94
C SER A 144 -22.47 44.45 27.02
N ASP A 145 -21.47 44.70 26.19
CA ASP A 145 -20.04 44.88 26.48
C ASP A 145 -19.24 43.56 26.61
N ARG A 146 -18.10 43.52 25.89
CA ARG A 146 -16.85 42.80 26.18
C ARG A 146 -16.73 41.25 26.10
N ALA A 147 -16.19 40.81 24.96
CA ALA A 147 -15.02 39.93 24.77
C ALA A 147 -14.69 38.80 25.78
N SER A 148 -14.40 37.59 25.26
CA SER A 148 -13.01 37.08 25.08
C SER A 148 -12.97 35.62 24.58
N ARG A 149 -12.02 35.31 23.67
CA ARG A 149 -11.44 33.95 23.53
C ARG A 149 -10.51 33.69 24.73
N PRO A 150 -10.20 32.44 25.07
CA PRO A 150 -8.88 31.94 24.65
C PRO A 150 -8.81 30.44 24.28
N LEU A 151 -7.72 30.14 23.54
CA LEU A 151 -7.01 28.87 23.36
C LEU A 151 -7.85 27.63 23.01
#